data_AF-A0A8S0H514-F1
#
_entry.id   AF-A0A8S0H514-F1
#
_cell.length_a   1.000
_cell.length_b   1.000
_cell.length_c   1.000
_cell.angle_alpha   90.00
_cell.angle_beta   90.00
_cell.angle_gamma   90.00
#
_symmetry.space_group_name_H-M   'P 1'
#
loop_
_entity.id
_entity.type
_entity.pdbx_description
1 polymer ?
#
loop_
_entity_poly.entity_id
_entity_poly.type
_entity_poly.pdbx_seq_one_letter_code
_entity_poly.pdbx_strand_id
1 'polypeptide(L)'
;MPDLPKPAAIPEFPVCHARGGTSTGLILAREALPRDEALVEELLRHLMGVPLQGEWPGNTQITGLGRGGPTSNKVFIVERRPGEMRMISTLAQLAAGKSAIDWSVNCGNMSAALPLYALQRGWLEPGRAVGRSRSTTATPRPRCMRAWASPMAGC
;
A
#
# COMPACT_ATOMS: atom_id res chain seq x y z
N MET A 1 21.49 24.79 -26.47
CA MET A 1 22.32 23.72 -25.88
C MET A 1 22.13 22.47 -26.73
N PRO A 2 23.19 21.77 -27.13
CA PRO A 2 23.03 20.51 -27.86
C PRO A 2 22.30 19.50 -26.97
N ASP A 3 21.43 18.72 -27.61
CA ASP A 3 20.54 17.72 -26.99
C ASP A 3 21.41 16.60 -26.40
N LEU A 4 21.59 16.61 -25.07
CA LEU A 4 22.25 15.53 -24.35
C LEU A 4 21.37 14.27 -24.48
N PRO A 5 21.95 13.08 -24.71
CA PRO A 5 21.19 11.85 -24.74
C PRO A 5 20.41 11.71 -23.43
N LYS A 6 19.08 11.56 -23.54
CA LYS A 6 18.19 11.36 -22.39
C LYS A 6 18.73 10.15 -21.60
N PRO A 7 19.16 10.32 -20.33
CA PRO A 7 19.64 9.19 -19.55
C PRO A 7 18.56 8.11 -19.53
N ALA A 8 18.96 6.84 -19.54
CA ALA A 8 18.05 5.71 -19.38
C ALA A 8 17.04 6.05 -18.28
N ALA A 9 15.76 6.11 -18.66
CA ALA A 9 14.75 6.82 -17.88
C ALA A 9 14.71 6.28 -16.45
N ILE A 10 14.87 7.16 -15.46
CA ILE A 10 14.66 6.83 -14.06
C ILE A 10 13.24 6.25 -13.94
N PRO A 11 13.05 5.03 -13.42
CA PRO A 11 11.73 4.45 -13.28
C PRO A 11 10.86 5.31 -12.37
N GLU A 12 9.68 5.69 -12.84
CA GLU A 12 8.70 6.47 -12.08
C GLU A 12 7.53 5.57 -11.65
N PHE A 13 7.19 5.63 -10.37
CA PHE A 13 6.06 4.89 -9.80
C PHE A 13 5.09 5.86 -9.13
N PRO A 14 3.78 5.80 -9.46
CA PRO A 14 2.80 6.63 -8.79
C PRO A 14 2.61 6.17 -7.35
N VAL A 15 2.82 7.08 -6.40
CA VAL A 15 2.64 6.83 -4.97
C VAL A 15 1.62 7.78 -4.38
N CYS A 16 0.80 7.29 -3.44
CA CYS A 16 0.00 8.14 -2.57
C CYS A 16 0.60 8.11 -1.18
N HIS A 17 1.22 9.22 -0.75
CA HIS A 17 1.67 9.38 0.63
C HIS A 17 0.48 9.89 1.46
N ALA A 18 0.08 9.12 2.47
CA ALA A 18 -1.13 9.39 3.24
C ALA A 18 -0.90 9.29 4.74
N ARG A 19 -1.77 9.96 5.49
CA ARG A 19 -1.93 9.77 6.94
C ARG A 19 -3.26 9.08 7.20
N GLY A 20 -3.23 7.95 7.91
CA GLY A 20 -4.40 7.27 8.44
C GLY A 20 -4.30 7.19 9.96
N GLY A 21 -5.24 7.81 10.67
CA GLY A 21 -5.17 7.96 12.13
C GLY A 21 -3.83 8.58 12.56
N THR A 22 -3.10 7.88 13.44
CA THR A 22 -1.76 8.26 13.93
C THR A 22 -0.61 7.63 13.12
N SER A 23 -0.89 6.97 11.99
CA SER A 23 0.12 6.36 11.12
C SER A 23 0.26 7.10 9.80
N THR A 24 1.46 7.07 9.22
CA THR A 24 1.75 7.57 7.87
C THR A 24 2.40 6.48 7.04
N GLY A 25 2.27 6.58 5.72
CA GLY A 25 2.85 5.59 4.82
C GLY A 25 2.40 5.79 3.38
N LEU A 26 2.78 4.84 2.53
CA LEU A 26 2.44 4.86 1.11
C LEU A 26 1.24 3.96 0.81
N ILE A 27 0.48 4.34 -0.22
CA ILE A 27 -0.54 3.50 -0.85
C ILE A 27 -0.16 3.40 -2.32
N LEU A 28 0.02 2.17 -2.80
CA LEU A 28 0.44 1.83 -4.15
C LEU A 28 -0.64 1.00 -4.83
N ALA A 29 -0.94 1.31 -6.09
CA ALA A 29 -1.86 0.52 -6.90
C ALA A 29 -1.11 -0.68 -7.50
N ARG A 30 -1.62 -1.91 -7.31
CA ARG A 30 -1.01 -3.15 -7.79
C ARG A 30 -0.75 -3.13 -9.28
N GLU A 31 -1.63 -2.50 -10.07
CA GLU A 31 -1.49 -2.35 -11.52
C GLU A 31 -0.32 -1.48 -11.96
N ALA A 32 0.21 -0.63 -11.06
CA ALA A 32 1.38 0.21 -11.32
C ALA A 32 2.71 -0.43 -10.87
N LEU A 33 2.68 -1.65 -10.32
CA LEU A 33 3.87 -2.34 -9.79
C LEU A 33 4.36 -3.46 -10.72
N PRO A 34 5.67 -3.79 -10.71
CA PRO A 34 6.22 -4.90 -11.47
C PRO A 34 5.55 -6.23 -11.13
N ARG A 35 5.30 -7.11 -12.11
CA ARG A 35 4.66 -8.42 -11.85
C ARG A 35 5.47 -9.35 -10.97
N ASP A 36 6.79 -9.19 -10.94
CA ASP A 36 7.69 -9.96 -10.11
C ASP A 36 7.65 -9.45 -8.67
N GLU A 37 7.25 -10.32 -7.73
CA GLU A 37 7.18 -9.98 -6.31
C GLU A 37 8.56 -9.63 -5.72
N ALA A 38 9.65 -10.21 -6.21
CA ALA A 38 10.99 -9.85 -5.74
C ALA A 38 11.33 -8.38 -6.09
N LEU A 39 10.94 -7.93 -7.29
CA LEU A 39 11.09 -6.54 -7.71
C LEU A 39 10.15 -5.61 -6.93
N VAL A 40 8.95 -6.07 -6.56
CA VAL A 40 8.06 -5.32 -5.67
C VAL A 40 8.73 -5.12 -4.32
N GLU A 41 9.25 -6.18 -3.70
CA GLU A 41 9.93 -6.05 -2.41
C GLU A 41 11.15 -5.12 -2.47
N GLU A 42 11.97 -5.24 -3.51
CA GLU A 42 13.11 -4.34 -3.74
C GLU A 42 12.65 -2.88 -3.89
N LEU A 43 11.60 -2.64 -4.67
CA LEU A 43 10.99 -1.32 -4.80
C LEU A 43 10.48 -0.78 -3.46
N LEU A 44 9.80 -1.59 -2.65
CA LEU A 44 9.34 -1.18 -1.32
C LEU A 44 10.52 -0.78 -0.42
N ARG A 45 11.63 -1.52 -0.48
CA ARG A 45 12.85 -1.20 0.28
C ARG A 45 13.42 0.15 -0.15
N HIS A 46 13.51 0.39 -1.45
CA HIS A 46 13.95 1.68 -2.00
C HIS A 46 13.01 2.82 -1.64
N LEU A 47 11.70 2.68 -1.86
CA LEU A 47 10.70 3.70 -1.57
C LEU A 47 10.72 4.12 -0.10
N MET A 48 10.92 3.17 0.80
CA MET A 48 10.96 3.45 2.22
C MET A 48 12.35 3.83 2.74
N GLY A 49 13.41 3.64 1.95
CA GLY A 49 14.78 3.93 2.37
C GLY A 49 15.27 2.99 3.48
N VAL A 50 14.84 1.73 3.46
CA VAL A 50 15.39 0.67 4.34
C VAL A 50 16.54 -0.07 3.63
N PRO A 51 17.38 -0.84 4.35
CA PRO A 51 18.46 -1.61 3.73
C PRO A 51 17.91 -2.58 2.67
N LEU A 52 18.63 -2.72 1.55
CA LEU A 52 18.28 -3.70 0.53
C LEU A 52 18.53 -5.13 1.01
N GLN A 53 19.55 -5.34 1.84
CA GLN A 53 19.89 -6.62 2.46
C GLN A 53 20.35 -6.43 3.91
N GLY A 54 20.12 -7.46 4.73
CA GLY A 54 20.62 -7.54 6.10
C GLY A 54 20.00 -6.53 7.06
N GLU A 55 20.81 -6.10 8.02
CA GLU A 55 20.42 -5.12 9.03
C GLU A 55 21.42 -3.95 9.05
N TRP A 56 20.89 -2.73 9.18
CA TRP A 56 21.65 -1.51 9.37
C TRP A 56 21.08 -0.77 10.59
N PRO A 57 21.61 -1.06 11.79
CA PRO A 57 21.25 -0.33 13.00
C PRO A 57 21.52 1.16 12.83
N GLY A 58 20.57 2.01 13.22
CA GLY A 58 20.70 3.46 13.10
C GLY A 58 20.35 4.04 11.73
N ASN A 59 19.82 3.26 10.79
CA ASN A 59 19.30 3.80 9.54
C ASN A 59 18.18 4.83 9.79
N THR A 60 18.41 6.07 9.35
CA THR A 60 17.50 7.21 9.48
C THR A 60 16.57 7.39 8.28
N GLN A 61 16.69 6.53 7.26
CA GLN A 61 15.84 6.50 6.06
C GLN A 61 15.89 7.78 5.21
N ILE A 62 17.02 8.50 5.21
CA ILE A 62 17.21 9.76 4.46
C ILE A 62 17.11 9.59 2.93
N THR A 63 17.19 8.37 2.42
CA THR A 63 17.13 8.04 0.99
C THR A 63 15.73 7.62 0.52
N GLY A 64 14.71 7.66 1.39
CA GLY A 64 13.35 7.25 1.06
C GLY A 64 12.29 8.03 1.83
N LEU A 65 11.04 7.56 1.73
CA LEU A 65 9.86 8.20 2.31
C LEU A 65 9.50 7.68 3.71
N GLY A 66 10.22 6.69 4.22
CA GLY A 66 10.09 6.23 5.60
C GLY A 66 10.62 7.26 6.59
N ARG A 67 10.09 7.23 7.82
CA ARG A 67 10.42 8.24 8.86
C ARG A 67 10.86 7.61 10.18
N GLY A 68 11.64 6.54 10.12
CA GLY A 68 12.28 5.83 11.23
C GLY A 68 11.35 4.94 12.06
N GLY A 69 10.19 5.46 12.46
CA GLY A 69 9.25 4.78 13.35
C GLY A 69 8.36 3.74 12.66
N PRO A 70 7.93 2.68 13.37
CA PRO A 70 6.98 1.70 12.83
C PRO A 70 5.61 2.31 12.52
N THR A 71 5.27 3.45 13.13
CA THR A 71 4.05 4.21 12.82
C THR A 71 4.09 4.85 11.44
N SER A 72 5.28 5.12 10.92
CA SER A 72 5.54 5.91 9.70
C SER A 72 6.29 5.13 8.60
N ASN A 73 6.42 3.81 8.74
CA ASN A 73 7.15 2.95 7.81
C ASN A 73 6.27 1.80 7.28
N LYS A 74 5.21 2.18 6.58
CA LYS A 74 4.15 1.28 6.11
C LYS A 74 3.83 1.52 4.64
N VAL A 75 3.55 0.45 3.91
CA VAL A 75 3.07 0.52 2.53
C VAL A 75 1.86 -0.38 2.34
N PHE A 76 0.75 0.20 1.89
CA PHE A 76 -0.36 -0.58 1.37
C PHE A 76 -0.19 -0.81 -0.13
N ILE A 77 -0.31 -2.06 -0.55
CA ILE A 77 -0.54 -2.41 -1.95
C ILE A 77 -2.03 -2.69 -2.09
N VAL A 78 -2.70 -2.00 -3.00
CA VAL A 78 -4.14 -2.10 -3.20
C VAL A 78 -4.49 -2.49 -4.62
N GLU A 79 -5.57 -3.25 -4.76
CA GLU A 79 -6.13 -3.62 -6.05
C GLU A 79 -7.66 -3.69 -5.97
N ARG A 80 -8.31 -3.44 -7.10
CA ARG A 80 -9.75 -3.63 -7.26
C ARG A 80 -10.02 -4.23 -8.64
N ARG A 81 -10.75 -5.34 -8.69
CA ARG A 81 -11.18 -5.92 -9.95
C ARG A 81 -12.32 -5.09 -10.56
N PRO A 82 -12.37 -4.94 -11.90
CA PRO A 82 -13.49 -4.27 -12.56
C PRO A 82 -14.84 -4.90 -12.16
N GLY A 83 -15.82 -4.06 -11.85
CA GLY A 83 -17.15 -4.51 -11.41
C GLY A 83 -17.24 -4.95 -9.94
N GLU A 84 -16.12 -5.08 -9.22
CA GLU A 84 -16.16 -5.36 -7.78
C GLU A 84 -16.28 -4.08 -6.96
N MET A 85 -17.18 -4.10 -5.97
CA MET A 85 -17.30 -3.04 -4.97
C MET A 85 -16.18 -3.06 -3.92
N ARG A 86 -15.45 -4.19 -3.82
CA ARG A 86 -14.46 -4.42 -2.76
C ARG A 86 -13.05 -4.20 -3.29
N MET A 87 -12.29 -3.38 -2.57
CA MET A 87 -10.85 -3.27 -2.73
C MET A 87 -10.14 -4.31 -1.85
N ILE A 88 -9.11 -4.94 -2.39
CA ILE A 88 -8.16 -5.78 -1.66
C ILE A 88 -6.97 -4.90 -1.28
N SER A 89 -6.50 -5.04 -0.04
CA SER A 89 -5.36 -4.28 0.47
C SER A 89 -4.44 -5.20 1.25
N THR A 90 -3.16 -5.20 0.90
CA THR A 90 -2.09 -5.93 1.57
C THR A 90 -1.14 -4.91 2.21
N LEU A 91 -0.83 -5.10 3.49
CA LEU A 91 0.08 -4.22 4.23
C LEU A 91 1.48 -4.82 4.26
N ALA A 92 2.46 -4.04 3.82
CA ALA A 92 3.87 -4.24 4.09
C ALA A 92 4.28 -3.32 5.24
N GLN A 93 4.79 -3.89 6.32
CA GLN A 93 5.44 -3.14 7.40
C GLN A 93 6.95 -3.35 7.32
N LEU A 94 7.70 -2.25 7.33
CA LEU A 94 9.15 -2.28 7.22
C LEU A 94 9.77 -1.72 8.51
N ALA A 95 10.81 -2.36 9.02
CA ALA A 95 11.61 -1.78 10.10
C ALA A 95 12.73 -0.92 9.49
N ALA A 96 12.97 0.28 10.02
CA ALA A 96 13.92 1.22 9.44
C ALA A 96 15.31 0.61 9.21
N GLY A 97 15.79 -0.21 10.15
CA GLY A 97 17.10 -0.83 10.10
C GLY A 97 17.15 -2.26 9.55
N LYS A 98 16.09 -2.79 8.91
CA LYS A 98 16.08 -4.19 8.42
C LYS A 98 15.54 -4.28 7.00
N SER A 99 16.11 -5.17 6.21
CA SER A 99 15.62 -5.45 4.85
C SER A 99 14.36 -6.33 4.81
N ALA A 100 14.08 -7.05 5.90
CA ALA A 100 12.92 -7.92 6.00
C ALA A 100 11.61 -7.11 5.97
N ILE A 101 10.63 -7.60 5.21
CA ILE A 101 9.29 -7.01 5.11
C ILE A 101 8.32 -7.92 5.89
N ASP A 102 7.56 -7.34 6.80
CA ASP A 102 6.53 -8.05 7.53
C ASP A 102 5.17 -7.87 6.85
N TRP A 103 4.67 -8.97 6.29
CA TRP A 103 3.38 -9.09 5.60
C TRP A 103 2.24 -9.60 6.50
N SER A 104 2.56 -10.00 7.73
CA SER A 104 1.60 -10.62 8.67
C SER A 104 0.79 -9.59 9.46
N VAL A 105 1.23 -8.32 9.44
CA VAL A 105 0.69 -7.27 10.28
C VAL A 105 -0.50 -6.58 9.62
N ASN A 106 -1.47 -6.20 10.45
CA ASN A 106 -2.53 -5.29 10.09
C ASN A 106 -2.38 -3.99 10.91
N CYS A 107 -2.70 -2.85 10.30
CA CYS A 107 -2.68 -1.56 10.99
C CYS A 107 -4.01 -0.84 10.81
N GLY A 108 -4.86 -0.89 11.86
CA GLY A 108 -6.17 -0.23 11.86
C GLY A 108 -6.10 1.29 11.70
N ASN A 109 -5.00 1.91 12.10
CA ASN A 109 -4.79 3.35 11.93
C ASN A 109 -4.58 3.69 10.45
N MET A 110 -3.58 3.06 9.82
CA MET A 110 -3.25 3.39 8.43
C MET A 110 -4.38 2.98 7.46
N SER A 111 -5.15 1.94 7.78
CA SER A 111 -6.27 1.52 6.94
C SER A 111 -7.38 2.59 6.84
N ALA A 112 -7.43 3.57 7.76
CA ALA A 112 -8.34 4.71 7.67
C ALA A 112 -8.09 5.61 6.44
N ALA A 113 -6.90 5.54 5.82
CA ALA A 113 -6.61 6.27 4.58
C ALA A 113 -7.18 5.58 3.32
N LEU A 114 -7.45 4.27 3.38
CA LEU A 114 -7.87 3.47 2.23
C LEU A 114 -9.22 3.90 1.61
N PRO A 115 -10.26 4.26 2.39
CA PRO A 115 -11.50 4.77 1.81
C PRO A 115 -11.32 6.08 1.03
N LEU A 116 -10.45 6.98 1.51
CA LEU A 116 -10.15 8.24 0.82
C LEU A 116 -9.41 8.00 -0.49
N TYR A 117 -8.43 7.07 -0.48
CA TYR A 117 -7.75 6.64 -1.70
C TYR A 117 -8.74 6.05 -2.71
N ALA A 118 -9.65 5.18 -2.26
CA ALA A 118 -10.64 4.56 -3.13
C ALA A 118 -11.64 5.59 -3.69
N LEU A 119 -12.06 6.60 -2.91
CA LEU A 119 -12.86 7.72 -3.42
C LEU A 119 -12.10 8.51 -4.50
N GLN A 120 -10.83 8.84 -4.25
CA GLN A 120 -9.99 9.56 -5.22
C GLN A 120 -9.78 8.78 -6.53
N ARG A 121 -9.77 7.44 -6.48
CA ARG A 121 -9.68 6.56 -7.65
C ARG A 121 -11.02 6.31 -8.36
N GLY A 122 -12.14 6.84 -7.85
CA GLY A 122 -13.48 6.52 -8.37
C GLY A 122 -13.87 5.06 -8.12
N TRP A 123 -13.30 4.43 -7.09
CA TRP A 123 -13.59 3.05 -6.70
C TRP A 123 -14.76 2.94 -5.72
N LEU A 124 -15.10 4.05 -5.06
CA LEU A 124 -16.25 4.19 -4.18
C LEU A 124 -17.07 5.40 -4.61
N GLU A 125 -18.39 5.27 -4.50
CA GLU A 125 -19.33 6.37 -4.73
C GLU A 125 -19.57 7.17 -3.43
N PRO A 126 -19.56 8.51 -3.48
CA PRO A 126 -19.94 9.34 -2.34
C PRO A 126 -21.35 9.01 -1.83
N GLY A 127 -21.53 8.91 -0.51
CA GLY A 127 -22.84 8.68 0.10
C GLY A 127 -23.26 7.22 0.28
N ARG A 128 -22.53 6.23 -0.25
CA ARG A 128 -22.66 4.84 0.19
C ARG A 128 -21.93 4.65 1.52
N ALA A 129 -22.64 4.17 2.54
CA ALA A 129 -22.06 3.90 3.86
C ALA A 129 -20.81 2.99 3.75
N VAL A 130 -19.68 3.46 4.28
CA VAL A 130 -18.43 2.70 4.32
C VAL A 130 -18.57 1.62 5.40
N GLY A 131 -18.98 0.41 5.02
CA GLY A 131 -18.87 -0.75 5.90
C GLY A 131 -17.42 -1.22 6.02
N ARG A 132 -17.11 -1.88 7.15
CA ARG A 132 -15.78 -2.32 7.60
C ARG A 132 -14.86 -2.79 6.47
N SER A 133 -13.69 -2.17 6.36
CA SER A 133 -12.56 -2.76 5.65
C SER A 133 -12.14 -4.05 6.35
N ARG A 134 -12.10 -5.16 5.62
CA ARG A 134 -11.60 -6.44 6.12
C ARG A 134 -10.33 -6.74 5.33
N SER A 135 -9.17 -6.55 5.96
CA SER A 135 -7.89 -6.95 5.40
C SER A 135 -7.87 -8.47 5.30
N THR A 136 -7.60 -8.99 4.10
CA THR A 136 -7.34 -10.41 3.90
C THR A 136 -5.84 -10.59 4.00
N THR A 137 -5.37 -11.17 5.10
CA THR A 137 -4.03 -11.75 5.15
C THR A 137 -3.97 -12.84 4.07
N ALA A 138 -3.08 -12.67 3.11
CA ALA A 138 -2.75 -13.70 2.14
C ALA A 138 -2.03 -14.85 2.86
N THR A 139 -2.78 -15.71 3.52
CA THR A 139 -2.36 -17.10 3.73
C THR A 139 -2.65 -17.86 2.42
N PRO A 140 -1.87 -18.90 2.05
CA PRO A 140 -2.00 -19.59 0.76
C PRO A 140 -3.24 -20.50 0.65
N ARG A 141 -4.37 -20.12 1.26
CA ARG A 141 -5.65 -20.81 1.14
C ARG A 141 -6.79 -19.82 0.89
N PRO A 142 -7.64 -20.02 -0.13
CA PRO A 142 -8.76 -19.13 -0.40
C PRO A 142 -9.83 -19.39 0.66
N ARG A 143 -10.05 -18.46 1.58
CA ARG A 143 -11.32 -18.37 2.31
C ARG A 143 -12.13 -17.22 1.75
N CYS A 144 -12.89 -17.56 0.73
CA CYS A 144 -14.06 -16.82 0.29
C CYS A 144 -15.11 -16.88 1.41
N MET A 145 -15.51 -15.75 1.98
CA MET A 145 -16.74 -15.67 2.79
C MET A 145 -17.53 -14.41 2.44
N ARG A 146 -18.78 -14.66 2.04
CA ARG A 146 -19.85 -13.72 1.69
C ARG A 146 -20.22 -12.84 2.88
N ALA A 147 -20.56 -11.58 2.60
CA ALA A 147 -21.81 -10.93 3.03
C ALA A 147 -21.74 -9.42 2.74
N TRP A 148 -22.53 -8.97 1.78
CA TRP A 148 -23.23 -7.68 1.81
C TRP A 148 -24.66 -8.00 1.37
N ALA A 149 -25.59 -8.04 2.31
CA ALA A 149 -27.01 -8.12 1.99
C ALA A 149 -27.47 -6.74 1.52
N SER A 150 -28.33 -6.75 0.49
CA SER A 150 -28.92 -5.61 -0.19
C SER A 150 -29.49 -4.54 0.75
N PRO A 151 -29.55 -3.26 0.31
CA PRO A 151 -30.51 -2.35 0.90
C PRO A 151 -31.93 -2.88 0.60
N MET A 152 -32.77 -3.00 1.62
CA MET A 152 -34.20 -3.10 1.39
C MET A 152 -34.61 -1.86 0.59
N ALA A 153 -35.06 -2.08 -0.64
CA ALA A 153 -35.90 -1.12 -1.34
C ALA A 153 -37.21 -1.02 -0.55
N GLY A 154 -37.61 0.19 -0.20
CA GLY A 154 -38.93 0.46 0.36
C GLY A 154 -40.00 0.51 -0.73
N CYS A 155 -41.13 -0.12 -0.43
CA CYS A 155 -42.51 0.38 -0.59
C CYS A 155 -43.42 -0.57 0.21
#